data_AF-A0A9D9E6V1-F1
#
_entry.id   AF-A0A9D9E6V1-F1
#
_cell.length_a   1.000
_cell.length_b   1.000
_cell.length_c   1.000
_cell.angle_alpha   90.00
_cell.angle_beta   90.00
_cell.angle_gamma   90.00
#
_symmetry.space_group_name_H-M   'P 1'
#
loop_
_entity.id
_entity.type
_entity.pdbx_description
1 polymer ?
#
loop_
_entity_poly.entity_id
_entity_poly.type
_entity_poly.pdbx_seq_one_letter_code
_entity_poly.pdbx_strand_id
1 'polypeptide(L)'
;FLSETLIGALGAVMDDSTDIVSMLFALKQERPDVDRKTLFKSGINIGQSIMGPLINVLFLIFIASVLPLAIMFVKNGNTLGYTYTMTMSLGVIQSLISGIGIVVSIPIASWLTSLMIVKRR
;
A
#
# COMPACT_ATOMS: atom_id res chain seq x y z
N PHE A 1 3.43 16.82 6.97
CA PHE A 1 2.24 16.55 6.13
C PHE A 1 2.60 16.02 4.74
N LEU A 2 2.78 16.83 3.68
CA LEU A 2 3.08 16.32 2.33
C LEU A 2 4.31 15.40 2.28
N SER A 3 5.43 15.79 2.91
CA SER A 3 6.64 14.97 2.96
C SER A 3 6.45 13.65 3.71
N GLU A 4 5.58 13.66 4.71
CA GLU A 4 5.29 12.50 5.57
C GLU A 4 4.40 11.49 4.82
N THR A 5 3.41 11.98 4.10
CA THR A 5 2.59 11.18 3.19
C THR A 5 3.42 10.60 2.05
N LEU A 6 4.33 11.39 1.46
CA LEU A 6 5.22 10.91 0.40
C LEU A 6 6.18 9.83 0.89
N ILE A 7 6.81 10.02 2.04
CA ILE A 7 7.73 9.03 2.63
C ILE A 7 6.98 7.76 3.03
N GLY A 8 5.80 7.88 3.64
CA GLY A 8 4.97 6.74 4.00
C GLY A 8 4.50 5.93 2.79
N ALA A 9 4.04 6.61 1.73
CA ALA A 9 3.64 5.97 0.48
C ALA A 9 4.83 5.28 -0.21
N LEU A 10 6.00 5.92 -0.25
CA LEU A 10 7.22 5.31 -0.81
C LEU A 10 7.66 4.08 -0.02
N GLY A 11 7.59 4.13 1.31
CA GLY A 11 7.91 2.99 2.17
C GLY A 11 7.00 1.79 1.91
N ALA A 12 5.68 2.02 1.89
CA ALA A 12 4.71 0.98 1.60
C ALA A 12 4.90 0.37 0.19
N VAL A 13 5.14 1.21 -0.82
CA VAL A 13 5.41 0.75 -2.19
C VAL A 13 6.69 -0.09 -2.27
N MET A 14 7.74 0.29 -1.52
CA MET A 14 9.00 -0.45 -1.48
C MET A 14 8.84 -1.82 -0.84
N ASP A 15 8.13 -1.91 0.28
CA ASP A 15 7.86 -3.16 1.01
C ASP A 15 7.08 -4.14 0.11
N ASP A 16 5.94 -3.69 -0.42
CA ASP A 16 5.08 -4.49 -1.30
C ASP A 16 5.80 -4.96 -2.58
N SER A 17 6.61 -4.08 -3.17
CA SER A 17 7.38 -4.42 -4.38
C SER A 17 8.44 -5.47 -4.07
N THR A 18 9.12 -5.37 -2.92
CA THR A 18 10.16 -6.32 -2.51
C THR A 18 9.57 -7.70 -2.22
N ASP A 19 8.40 -7.75 -1.58
CA ASP A 19 7.66 -8.99 -1.35
C ASP A 19 7.25 -9.67 -2.65
N ILE A 20 6.65 -8.93 -3.59
CA ILE A 20 6.25 -9.49 -4.89
C ILE A 20 7.49 -9.98 -5.66
N VAL A 21 8.58 -9.20 -5.68
CA VAL A 21 9.81 -9.56 -6.37
C VAL A 21 10.43 -10.82 -5.79
N SER A 22 10.56 -10.91 -4.47
CA SER A 22 11.16 -12.07 -3.80
C SER A 22 10.35 -13.35 -4.02
N MET A 23 9.01 -13.26 -3.97
CA MET A 23 8.12 -14.39 -4.24
C MET A 23 8.19 -14.84 -5.71
N LEU A 24 8.19 -13.89 -6.67
CA LEU A 24 8.34 -14.22 -8.09
C LEU A 24 9.72 -14.78 -8.42
N PHE A 25 10.77 -14.30 -7.74
CA PHE A 25 12.11 -14.82 -7.87
C PHE A 25 12.21 -16.26 -7.35
N ALA A 26 11.66 -16.54 -6.16
CA ALA A 26 11.57 -17.90 -5.62
C ALA A 26 10.81 -18.84 -6.57
N LEU A 27 9.67 -18.39 -7.12
CA LEU A 27 8.89 -19.15 -8.10
C LEU A 27 9.70 -19.47 -9.37
N LYS A 28 10.53 -18.53 -9.85
CA LYS A 28 11.39 -18.75 -11.02
C LYS A 28 12.56 -19.67 -10.73
N GLN A 29 13.11 -19.63 -9.50
CA GLN A 29 14.16 -20.53 -9.03
C GLN A 29 13.67 -21.98 -8.97
N GLU A 30 12.43 -22.19 -8.49
CA GLU A 30 11.82 -23.50 -8.38
C GLU A 30 11.33 -24.04 -9.74
N ARG A 31 10.84 -23.16 -10.62
CA ARG A 31 10.39 -23.52 -11.97
C ARG A 31 11.05 -22.64 -13.05
N PRO A 32 12.21 -23.05 -13.57
CA PRO A 32 12.97 -22.29 -14.56
C PRO A 32 12.20 -22.06 -15.87
N ASP A 33 11.31 -22.97 -16.26
CA ASP A 33 10.58 -22.93 -17.54
C ASP A 33 9.30 -22.09 -17.53
N VAL A 34 9.00 -21.38 -16.43
CA VAL A 34 7.78 -20.57 -16.33
C VAL A 34 7.79 -19.43 -17.35
N ASP A 35 6.74 -19.38 -18.17
CA ASP A 35 6.48 -18.33 -19.17
C ASP A 35 6.18 -16.96 -18.53
N ARG A 36 6.46 -15.87 -19.25
CA ARG A 36 6.21 -14.48 -18.80
C ARG A 36 4.76 -14.25 -18.39
N LYS A 37 3.80 -14.79 -19.15
CA LYS A 37 2.38 -14.58 -18.86
C LYS A 37 1.97 -15.27 -17.57
N THR A 38 2.49 -16.47 -17.34
CA THR A 38 2.27 -17.24 -16.11
C THR A 38 2.92 -16.53 -14.93
N LEU A 39 4.16 -16.04 -15.08
CA LEU A 39 4.85 -15.30 -14.03
C LEU A 39 4.09 -14.01 -13.64
N PHE A 40 3.58 -13.27 -14.63
CA PHE A 40 2.76 -12.08 -14.40
C PHE A 40 1.45 -12.41 -13.68
N LYS A 41 0.75 -13.47 -14.12
CA LYS A 41 -0.50 -13.90 -13.50
C LYS A 41 -0.30 -14.38 -12.06
N SER A 42 0.79 -15.10 -11.80
CA SER A 42 1.21 -15.46 -10.44
C SER A 42 1.53 -14.23 -9.60
N GLY A 43 2.21 -13.23 -10.16
CA GLY A 43 2.51 -11.97 -9.47
C GLY A 43 1.25 -11.23 -9.03
N ILE A 44 0.25 -11.14 -9.91
CA ILE A 44 -1.07 -10.58 -9.56
C ILE A 44 -1.76 -11.39 -8.47
N ASN A 45 -1.77 -12.73 -8.57
CA ASN A 45 -2.40 -13.59 -7.55
C ASN A 45 -1.74 -13.46 -6.17
N ILE A 46 -0.41 -13.36 -6.15
CA ILE A 46 0.38 -13.13 -4.93
C ILE A 46 0.02 -11.75 -4.37
N GLY A 47 0.07 -10.71 -5.21
CA GLY A 47 -0.31 -9.35 -4.83
C GLY A 47 -1.71 -9.27 -4.24
N GLN A 48 -2.70 -9.93 -4.84
CA GLN A 48 -4.07 -10.03 -4.30
C GLN A 48 -4.14 -10.73 -2.95
N SER A 49 -3.28 -11.72 -2.70
CA SER A 49 -3.23 -12.45 -1.43
C SER A 49 -2.63 -11.60 -0.30
N ILE A 50 -1.67 -10.73 -0.60
CA ILE A 50 -1.03 -9.83 0.38
C ILE A 50 -1.86 -8.54 0.57
N MET A 51 -2.65 -8.16 -0.43
CA MET A 51 -3.50 -6.95 -0.42
C MET A 51 -4.52 -6.95 0.74
N GLY A 52 -5.12 -8.09 1.07
CA GLY A 52 -6.09 -8.19 2.17
C GLY A 52 -5.50 -7.75 3.52
N PRO A 53 -4.40 -8.36 3.98
CA PRO A 53 -3.66 -7.90 5.16
C PRO A 53 -3.24 -6.43 5.10
N LEU A 54 -2.72 -5.96 3.97
CA LEU A 54 -2.27 -4.57 3.80
C LEU A 54 -3.39 -3.54 3.96
N ILE A 55 -4.58 -3.82 3.42
CA ILE A 55 -5.77 -2.96 3.61
C ILE A 55 -6.12 -2.85 5.10
N ASN A 56 -6.06 -3.96 5.83
CA ASN A 56 -6.37 -3.97 7.25
C ASN A 56 -5.35 -3.16 8.07
N VAL A 57 -4.06 -3.29 7.74
CA VAL A 57 -2.99 -2.47 8.35
C VAL A 57 -3.22 -0.99 8.07
N LEU A 58 -3.54 -0.62 6.82
CA LEU A 58 -3.80 0.76 6.44
C LEU A 58 -5.02 1.33 7.18
N PHE A 59 -6.08 0.55 7.34
CA PHE A 59 -7.25 0.92 8.12
C PHE A 59 -6.89 1.15 9.59
N LEU A 60 -6.04 0.31 10.17
CA LEU A 60 -5.57 0.46 11.54
C LEU A 60 -4.72 1.74 11.71
N ILE A 61 -3.82 2.02 10.76
CA ILE A 61 -2.99 3.24 10.74
C ILE A 61 -3.89 4.48 10.64
N PHE A 62 -4.95 4.44 9.81
CA PHE A 62 -5.92 5.52 9.72
C PHE A 62 -6.60 5.79 11.06
N ILE A 63 -7.15 4.77 11.72
CA ILE A 63 -7.76 4.92 13.05
C ILE A 63 -6.75 5.51 14.05
N ALA A 64 -5.53 4.97 14.07
CA ALA A 64 -4.46 5.44 14.95
C ALA A 64 -4.08 6.91 14.68
N SER A 65 -4.17 7.39 13.43
CA SER A 65 -3.87 8.77 13.07
C SER A 65 -4.96 9.76 13.51
N VAL A 66 -6.23 9.35 13.51
CA VAL A 66 -7.37 10.23 13.82
C VAL A 66 -7.67 10.26 15.32
N LEU A 67 -7.41 9.18 16.06
CA LEU A 67 -7.68 9.07 17.49
C LEU A 67 -7.04 10.18 18.36
N PRO A 68 -5.74 10.51 18.23
CA PRO A 68 -5.09 11.53 19.07
C PRO A 68 -5.67 12.93 18.82
N LEU A 69 -5.97 13.25 17.56
CA LEU A 69 -6.60 14.51 17.17
C LEU A 69 -7.99 14.60 17.79
N ALA A 70 -8.81 13.54 17.67
CA ALA A 70 -10.14 13.49 18.28
C ALA A 70 -10.07 13.74 19.81
N ILE A 71 -9.12 13.13 20.51
CA ILE A 71 -8.91 13.32 21.96
C ILE A 71 -8.50 14.77 22.28
N MET A 72 -7.56 15.36 21.52
CA MET A 72 -7.14 16.75 21.75
C MET A 72 -8.29 17.75 21.60
N PHE A 73 -9.15 17.56 20.60
CA PHE A 73 -10.26 18.47 20.36
C PHE A 73 -11.37 18.38 21.41
N VAL A 74 -11.67 17.17 21.90
CA VAL A 74 -12.59 16.98 23.03
C VAL A 74 -12.06 17.70 24.28
N LYS A 75 -10.73 17.67 24.51
CA LYS A 75 -10.09 18.33 25.66
C LYS A 75 -10.08 19.86 25.55
N ASN A 76 -10.03 20.42 24.34
CA ASN A 76 -9.97 21.88 24.12
C ASN A 76 -11.33 22.59 24.14
N GLY A 77 -12.44 21.89 24.41
CA GLY A 77 -13.78 22.51 24.52
C GLY A 77 -14.36 23.05 23.20
N ASN A 78 -13.74 22.75 22.06
CA ASN A 78 -14.22 23.14 20.73
C ASN A 78 -15.42 22.28 20.33
N THR A 79 -16.40 22.87 19.61
CA THR A 79 -17.57 22.14 19.11
C THR A 79 -17.11 21.00 18.20
N LEU A 80 -17.60 19.78 18.45
CA LEU A 80 -17.24 18.57 17.69
C LEU A 80 -17.33 18.80 16.16
N GLY A 81 -18.27 19.62 15.69
CA GLY A 81 -18.45 19.93 14.27
C GLY A 81 -17.26 20.62 13.57
N TYR A 82 -16.65 21.65 14.15
CA TYR A 82 -15.59 22.43 13.46
C TYR A 82 -14.27 21.64 13.37
N THR A 83 -13.95 20.94 14.46
CA THR A 83 -12.91 19.92 14.56
C THR A 83 -13.03 18.83 13.50
N TYR A 84 -14.25 18.29 13.35
CA TYR A 84 -14.54 17.18 12.46
C TYR A 84 -14.42 17.62 11.00
N THR A 85 -14.94 18.79 10.65
CA THR A 85 -14.87 19.29 9.27
C THR A 85 -13.43 19.55 8.81
N MET A 86 -12.57 20.14 9.65
CA MET A 86 -11.20 20.52 9.23
C MET A 86 -10.21 19.35 9.30
N THR A 87 -10.32 18.48 10.30
CA THR A 87 -9.39 17.37 10.52
C THR A 87 -9.76 16.13 9.71
N MET A 88 -11.06 15.85 9.59
CA MET A 88 -11.53 14.65 8.92
C MET A 88 -11.46 14.78 7.40
N SER A 89 -11.66 15.99 6.85
CA SER A 89 -11.57 16.19 5.40
C SER A 89 -10.15 15.94 4.88
N LEU A 90 -9.11 16.55 5.49
CA LEU A 90 -7.73 16.29 5.08
C LEU A 90 -7.27 14.86 5.37
N GLY A 91 -7.59 14.33 6.56
CA GLY A 91 -7.14 13.00 6.99
C GLY A 91 -7.78 11.86 6.20
N VAL A 92 -9.08 11.96 5.90
CA VAL A 92 -9.80 10.96 5.09
C VAL A 92 -9.33 10.99 3.65
N ILE A 93 -9.18 12.19 3.05
CA ILE A 93 -8.68 12.33 1.68
C ILE A 93 -7.26 11.76 1.58
N GLN A 94 -6.39 12.02 2.57
CA GLN A 94 -5.04 11.44 2.61
C GLN A 94 -5.09 9.91 2.68
N SER A 95 -5.90 9.34 3.57
CA SER A 95 -5.98 7.89 3.74
C SER A 95 -6.49 7.21 2.47
N LEU A 96 -7.44 7.85 1.76
CA LEU A 96 -7.94 7.38 0.48
C LEU A 96 -6.85 7.44 -0.59
N ILE A 97 -6.11 8.54 -0.72
CA ILE A 97 -5.03 8.68 -1.70
C ILE A 97 -3.92 7.65 -1.43
N SER A 98 -3.53 7.47 -0.16
CA SER A 98 -2.50 6.51 0.23
C SER A 98 -2.94 5.08 -0.02
N GLY A 99 -4.21 4.74 0.26
CA GLY A 99 -4.76 3.41 0.00
C GLY A 99 -4.87 3.08 -1.48
N ILE A 100 -5.36 4.03 -2.29
CA ILE A 100 -5.43 3.85 -3.75
C ILE A 100 -4.01 3.70 -4.34
N GLY A 101 -3.03 4.47 -3.84
CA GLY A 101 -1.64 4.38 -4.27
C GLY A 101 -1.02 3.00 -4.07
N ILE A 102 -1.27 2.38 -2.91
CA ILE A 102 -0.82 1.02 -2.59
C ILE A 102 -1.44 -0.01 -3.55
N VAL A 103 -2.76 0.06 -3.76
CA VAL A 103 -3.48 -0.86 -4.64
C VAL A 103 -2.98 -0.77 -6.09
N VAL A 104 -2.67 0.43 -6.57
CA VAL A 104 -2.15 0.65 -7.92
C VAL A 104 -0.68 0.22 -8.05
N SER A 105 0.08 0.20 -6.96
CA SER A 105 1.48 -0.25 -6.95
C SER A 105 1.62 -1.74 -7.30
N ILE A 106 0.73 -2.58 -6.77
CA ILE A 106 0.75 -4.05 -6.94
C ILE A 106 0.79 -4.49 -8.43
N PRO A 107 -0.13 -4.03 -9.31
CA PRO A 107 -0.08 -4.41 -10.72
C PRO A 107 1.14 -3.84 -11.45
N ILE A 108 1.62 -2.65 -11.07
CA ILE A 108 2.81 -2.03 -11.66
C ILE A 108 4.08 -2.82 -11.29
N ALA A 109 4.25 -3.17 -10.01
CA ALA A 109 5.37 -3.97 -9.51
C ALA A 109 5.37 -5.36 -10.15
N SER A 110 4.22 -6.01 -10.24
CA SER A 110 4.07 -7.32 -10.90
C SER A 110 4.44 -7.28 -12.38
N TRP A 111 4.06 -6.20 -13.08
CA TRP A 111 4.38 -6.01 -14.50
C TRP A 111 5.88 -5.79 -14.74
N LEU A 112 6.50 -4.89 -13.98
CA LEU A 112 7.92 -4.58 -14.06
C LEU A 112 8.79 -5.81 -13.74
N THR A 113 8.41 -6.55 -12.70
CA THR A 113 9.14 -7.75 -12.27
C THR A 113 9.09 -8.85 -13.32
N SER A 114 7.90 -9.12 -13.90
CA SER A 114 7.76 -10.11 -14.97
C SER A 114 8.59 -9.76 -16.23
N LEU A 115 8.68 -8.46 -16.55
CA LEU A 115 9.53 -7.98 -17.65
C LEU A 115 11.02 -8.20 -17.37
N MET A 116 11.51 -7.79 -16.19
CA MET A 116 12.93 -7.83 -15.84
C MET A 116 13.45 -9.24 -15.56
N ILE A 117 12.73 -10.07 -14.79
CA ILE A 117 13.19 -11.43 -14.44
C ILE A 117 13.40 -12.30 -15.68
N VAL A 118 12.52 -12.18 -16.69
CA VAL A 118 12.67 -12.99 -17.90
C VAL A 118 13.70 -12.41 -18.88
N LYS A 119 14.10 -11.14 -18.73
CA LYS A 119 15.19 -10.58 -19.55
C LYS A 119 16.57 -11.11 -19.13
N ARG A 120 16.69 -11.72 -17.94
CA ARG A 120 17.95 -12.24 -17.39
C ARG A 120 18.30 -13.67 -17.86
N ARG A 121 17.95 -14.01 -19.10
CA ARG A 121 18.45 -15.22 -19.79
C ARG A 121 19.93 -15.07 -20.11
#